data_AF-A0A844ARY7-F1
#
_entry.id   AF-A0A844ARY7-F1
#
_cell.length_a   1.000
_cell.length_b   1.000
_cell.length_c   1.000
_cell.angle_alpha   90.00
_cell.angle_beta   90.00
_cell.angle_gamma   90.00
#
_symmetry.space_group_name_H-M   'P 1'
#
loop_
_entity.id
_entity.type
_entity.pdbx_description
1 polymer ?
#
loop_
_entity_poly.entity_id
_entity_poly.type
_entity_poly.pdbx_seq_one_letter_code
_entity_poly.pdbx_strand_id
1 'polypeptide(L)' 'MSVETLSAFFGWLSLLHIGLFTLSVLLILGFRETTTQLHARLFDLPADQIRTEIYRWLGNYKLLIFVTALGPWLALQLI' A
#
# COMPACT_ATOMS: atom_id res chain seq x y z
N MET A 1 24.49 -13.40 1.10
CA MET A 1 24.19 -11.94 1.06
C MET A 1 24.61 -11.34 2.38
N SER A 2 25.19 -10.14 2.38
CA SER A 2 25.58 -9.48 3.63
C SER A 2 24.39 -8.77 4.28
N VAL A 3 24.50 -8.43 5.57
CA VAL A 3 23.46 -7.67 6.30
C VAL A 3 23.23 -6.32 5.62
N GLU A 4 24.29 -5.67 5.12
CA GLU A 4 24.22 -4.40 4.39
C GLU A 4 23.44 -4.55 3.09
N THR A 5 23.64 -5.65 2.35
CA THR A 5 22.92 -5.91 1.10
C THR A 5 21.42 -6.11 1.36
N LEU A 6 21.06 -6.87 2.40
CA LEU A 6 19.67 -7.10 2.80
C LEU A 6 19.02 -5.82 3.34
N SER A 7 19.75 -5.05 4.14
CA SER A 7 19.31 -3.75 4.66
C SER A 7 18.98 -2.79 3.53
N ALA A 8 19.86 -2.68 2.53
CA ALA A 8 19.61 -1.86 1.34
C ALA A 8 18.38 -2.36 0.55
N PHE A 9 18.26 -3.67 0.34
CA PHE A 9 17.12 -4.26 -0.37
C PHE A 9 15.78 -3.96 0.31
N PHE A 10 15.65 -4.30 1.60
CA PHE A 10 14.41 -4.06 2.34
C PHE A 10 14.13 -2.57 2.56
N GLY A 11 15.17 -1.74 2.61
CA GLY A 11 15.04 -0.28 2.68
C GLY A 11 14.40 0.30 1.42
N TRP A 12 14.92 -0.04 0.24
CA TRP A 12 14.33 0.37 -1.04
C TRP A 12 12.93 -0.22 -1.25
N LEU A 13 12.72 -1.49 -0.87
CA LEU A 13 11.41 -2.12 -0.93
C LEU A 13 10.38 -1.38 -0.06
N SER A 14 10.78 -0.98 1.16
CA SER A 14 9.94 -0.20 2.07
C SER A 14 9.61 1.17 1.49
N LEU A 15 10.61 1.87 0.93
CA LEU A 15 10.41 3.18 0.31
C LEU A 15 9.41 3.12 -0.85
N LEU A 16 9.55 2.13 -1.73
CA LEU A 16 8.65 1.95 -2.88
C LEU A 16 7.22 1.64 -2.43
N HIS A 17 7.05 0.74 -1.47
CA HIS A 17 5.74 0.38 -0.93
C HIS A 17 5.05 1.55 -0.24
N ILE A 18 5.77 2.27 0.64
CA ILE A 18 5.24 3.43 1.37
C ILE A 18 4.92 4.57 0.41
N GLY A 19 5.79 4.81 -0.59
CA GLY A 19 5.55 5.81 -1.63
C GLY A 19 4.29 5.53 -2.42
N LEU A 20 4.14 4.28 -2.91
CA LEU A 20 2.93 3.86 -3.62
C LEU A 20 1.68 3.96 -2.74
N PHE A 21 1.74 3.48 -1.51
CA PHE A 21 0.63 3.56 -0.56
C PHE A 21 0.20 5.00 -0.30
N THR A 22 1.16 5.89 -0.08
CA THR A 22 0.89 7.32 0.15
C THR A 22 0.24 7.95 -1.08
N LEU A 23 0.78 7.70 -2.27
CA LEU A 23 0.18 8.17 -3.51
C LEU A 23 -1.25 7.65 -3.68
N SER A 24 -1.50 6.36 -3.43
CA SER A 24 -2.84 5.78 -3.51
C SER A 24 -3.80 6.45 -2.52
N VAL A 25 -3.40 6.66 -1.26
CA VAL A 25 -4.21 7.36 -0.26
C VAL A 25 -4.55 8.78 -0.75
N LEU A 26 -3.55 9.54 -1.23
CA LEU A 26 -3.78 10.90 -1.72
C LEU A 26 -4.74 10.93 -2.92
N LEU A 27 -4.59 10.02 -3.87
CA LEU A 27 -5.49 9.92 -5.02
C LEU A 27 -6.91 9.52 -4.59
N ILE A 28 -7.05 8.55 -3.68
CA ILE A 28 -8.36 8.12 -3.18
C ILE A 28 -9.06 9.24 -2.41
N LEU A 29 -8.32 10.01 -1.59
CA LEU A 29 -8.90 11.13 -0.85
C LEU A 29 -9.25 12.31 -1.76
N GLY A 30 -8.36 12.66 -2.69
CA GLY A 30 -8.53 13.79 -3.61
C GLY A 30 -9.56 13.53 -4.72
N PHE A 31 -9.74 12.27 -5.13
CA PHE A 31 -10.63 11.88 -6.23
C PHE A 31 -11.68 10.86 -5.81
N ARG A 32 -12.07 10.84 -4.52
CA ARG A 32 -12.93 9.81 -3.91
C ARG A 32 -14.13 9.38 -4.77
N GLU A 33 -14.92 10.34 -5.25
CA GLU A 33 -16.11 10.02 -6.05
C GLU A 33 -15.74 9.49 -7.43
N THR A 34 -14.80 10.14 -8.12
CA THR A 34 -14.29 9.69 -9.42
C THR A 34 -13.72 8.28 -9.36
N THR A 35 -12.87 7.99 -8.37
CA THR A 35 -12.27 6.67 -8.17
C THR A 35 -13.34 5.62 -7.88
N THR A 36 -14.31 5.95 -7.02
CA THR A 36 -15.42 5.03 -6.70
C THR A 36 -16.27 4.72 -7.93
N GLN A 37 -16.69 5.74 -8.67
CA GLN A 37 -17.54 5.58 -9.85
C GLN A 37 -16.83 4.86 -10.99
N LEU A 38 -15.53 5.13 -11.17
CA LEU A 38 -14.72 4.43 -12.16
C LEU A 38 -14.69 2.92 -11.87
N HIS A 39 -14.36 2.52 -10.64
CA HIS A 39 -14.29 1.10 -10.28
C HIS A 39 -15.68 0.44 -10.29
N ALA A 40 -16.71 1.15 -9.85
CA ALA A 40 -18.10 0.66 -9.92
C ALA A 40 -18.49 0.30 -11.36
N ARG A 41 -18.18 1.17 -12.33
CA ARG A 41 -18.49 0.93 -13.75
C ARG A 41 -17.61 -0.14 -14.39
N LEU A 42 -16.32 -0.18 -14.05
CA LEU A 42 -15.39 -1.16 -14.61
C LEU A 42 -15.73 -2.60 -14.21
N PHE A 43 -16.25 -2.79 -12.99
CA PHE A 43 -16.51 -4.10 -12.42
C PHE A 43 -18.00 -4.42 -12.25
N ASP A 44 -18.90 -3.54 -12.69
CA ASP A 44 -20.35 -3.64 -12.51
C ASP A 44 -20.76 -3.91 -11.04
N LEU A 45 -20.23 -3.08 -10.14
CA LEU A 45 -20.45 -3.20 -8.69
C LEU A 45 -21.11 -1.96 -8.09
N PRO A 46 -21.94 -2.12 -7.04
CA PRO A 46 -22.47 -1.01 -6.26
C PRO A 46 -21.38 -0.09 -5.69
N ALA A 47 -21.57 1.22 -5.78
CA ALA A 47 -20.57 2.21 -5.37
C ALA A 47 -20.27 2.19 -3.85
N ASP A 48 -21.23 1.80 -3.02
CA ASP A 48 -21.05 1.55 -1.58
C ASP A 48 -20.16 0.33 -1.30
N GLN A 49 -20.31 -0.74 -2.07
CA GLN A 49 -19.41 -1.89 -2.03
C GLN A 49 -17.98 -1.46 -2.40
N ILE A 50 -17.82 -0.72 -3.50
CA ILE A 50 -16.51 -0.19 -3.91
C ILE A 50 -15.85 0.67 -2.83
N ARG A 51 -16.61 1.55 -2.16
CA ARG A 51 -16.07 2.37 -1.05
C ARG A 51 -15.52 1.51 0.09
N THR A 52 -16.22 0.45 0.43
CA THR A 52 -15.78 -0.53 1.44
C THR A 52 -14.51 -1.25 0.99
N GLU A 53 -14.48 -1.73 -0.25
CA GLU A 53 -13.32 -2.46 -0.79
C GLU A 53 -12.07 -1.59 -0.91
N ILE A 54 -12.21 -0.31 -1.28
CA ILE A 54 -11.09 0.64 -1.32
C ILE A 54 -10.46 0.79 0.07
N TYR A 55 -11.28 0.95 1.11
CA TYR A 55 -10.79 1.03 2.49
C TYR A 55 -10.11 -0.28 2.93
N ARG A 56 -10.73 -1.43 2.60
CA ARG A 56 -10.17 -2.75 2.90
C ARG A 56 -8.83 -2.98 2.20
N TRP A 57 -8.73 -2.60 0.92
CA TRP A 57 -7.50 -2.69 0.15
C TRP A 57 -6.39 -1.82 0.76
N LEU A 58 -6.68 -0.59 1.19
CA LEU A 58 -5.72 0.23 1.93
C LEU A 58 -5.26 -0.43 3.23
N GLY A 59 -6.18 -1.06 3.97
CA GLY A 59 -5.84 -1.82 5.18
C GLY A 59 -4.91 -3.00 4.89
N ASN A 60 -5.28 -3.84 3.93
CA ASN A 60 -4.54 -5.04 3.55
C ASN A 60 -3.17 -4.69 2.97
N TYR A 61 -3.10 -3.68 2.09
CA TYR A 61 -1.85 -3.28 1.49
C TYR A 61 -0.89 -2.71 2.54
N LYS A 62 -1.40 -1.91 3.50
CA LYS A 62 -0.61 -1.45 4.65
C LYS A 62 -0.04 -2.59 5.50
N LEU A 63 -0.81 -3.66 5.75
CA LEU A 63 -0.29 -4.85 6.44
C LEU A 63 0.81 -5.55 5.65
N LEU A 64 0.67 -5.65 4.32
CA LEU A 64 1.71 -6.19 3.44
C LEU A 64 3.03 -5.42 3.62
N ILE A 65 2.99 -4.08 3.60
CA ILE A 65 4.18 -3.25 3.83
C ILE A 65 4.87 -3.59 5.14
N PHE A 66 4.12 -3.67 6.24
CA PHE A 66 4.68 -3.96 7.56
C PHE A 66 5.31 -5.34 7.64
N VAL A 67 4.65 -6.36 7.06
CA VAL A 67 5.09 -7.75 7.18
C VAL A 67 6.24 -8.07 6.22
N THR A 68 6.20 -7.58 4.98
CA THR A 68 7.12 -8.01 3.92
C THR A 68 8.26 -7.04 3.62
N ALA A 69 8.19 -5.80 4.09
CA ALA A 69 9.18 -4.78 3.77
C ALA A 69 9.69 -4.04 5.01
N LEU A 70 8.83 -3.24 5.65
CA LEU A 70 9.23 -2.33 6.72
C LEU A 70 9.66 -3.09 7.99
N GLY A 71 8.91 -4.12 8.39
CA GLY A 71 9.25 -4.95 9.54
C GLY A 71 10.64 -5.60 9.41
N PRO A 72 10.91 -6.33 8.32
CA PRO A 72 12.24 -6.89 8.05
C PRO A 72 13.35 -5.83 8.00
N TRP A 73 13.09 -4.69 7.36
CA TRP A 73 14.09 -3.60 7.31
C TRP A 73 14.43 -3.06 8.70
N LEU A 74 13.40 -2.79 9.52
CA LEU A 74 13.57 -2.33 10.90
C LEU A 74 14.33 -3.35 11.74
N ALA A 75 14.00 -4.64 11.60
CA ALA A 75 14.72 -5.71 12.29
C ALA A 75 16.23 -5.72 11.95
N LEU A 76 16.58 -5.48 10.68
CA LEU A 76 17.97 -5.37 10.24
C LEU A 76 18.68 -4.10 10.75
N GLN A 77 17.96 -3.01 11.03
CA GLN A 77 18.56 -1.81 11.63
C GLN A 77 18.89 -1.96 13.11
N LEU A 78 18.37 -3.00 13.77
CA LEU A 78 18.57 -3.25 15.21
C LEU A 78 19.78 -4.14 15.50
N ILE A 79 20.42 -4.71 14.48
CA ILE A 79 21.55 -5.63 14.61
C ILE A 79 22.86 -5.02 14.11
#